data_AF-A0AA85KJ56-F1
#
_entry.id   AF-A0AA85KJ56-F1
#
_cell.length_a   1.000
_cell.length_b   1.000
_cell.length_c   1.000
_cell.angle_alpha   90.00
_cell.angle_beta   90.00
_cell.angle_gamma   90.00
#
_symmetry.space_group_name_H-M   'P 1'
#
loop_
_entity.id
_entity.type
_entity.pdbx_description
1 polymer ?
#
loop_
_entity_poly.entity_id
_entity_poly.type
_entity_poly.pdbx_seq_one_letter_code
_entity_poly.pdbx_strand_id
1 'polypeptide(L)'
;MSQSNCVYKIKCSECEACYIGESSRQVKVRVNEPRLCTKRPPRNEVELKSLEKRSAIAIHAIDSGHKIDFDNVEILGRRFHSHKERLTSEALHILTTLNAVNRKEGIALSPIWQTLMKQDK
;
A
#
# COMPACT_ATOMS: atom_id res chain seq x y z
N MET A 1 -15.76 6.10 6.92
CA MET A 1 -14.80 5.53 7.88
C MET A 1 -13.74 6.57 8.23
N SER A 2 -13.60 6.97 9.50
CA SER A 2 -12.55 7.88 10.00
C SER A 2 -11.56 7.10 10.88
N GLN A 3 -10.78 6.22 10.26
CA GLN A 3 -9.74 5.46 10.94
C GLN A 3 -8.39 6.17 10.76
N SER A 4 -7.64 6.39 11.83
CA SER A 4 -6.26 6.90 11.83
C SER A 4 -5.34 5.98 12.64
N ASN A 5 -4.02 6.18 12.51
CA ASN A 5 -2.99 5.37 13.15
C ASN A 5 -3.20 3.87 12.91
N CYS A 6 -3.25 3.48 11.64
CA CYS A 6 -3.60 2.13 11.20
C CYS A 6 -2.81 1.70 9.96
N VAL A 7 -2.80 0.39 9.72
CA VAL A 7 -2.36 -0.23 8.47
C VAL A 7 -3.59 -0.70 7.73
N TYR A 8 -3.66 -0.43 6.44
CA TYR A 8 -4.80 -0.73 5.60
C TYR A 8 -4.37 -1.42 4.30
N LYS A 9 -5.32 -2.09 3.65
CA LYS A 9 -5.17 -2.79 2.38
C LYS A 9 -6.20 -2.30 1.38
N ILE A 10 -5.75 -2.05 0.16
CA ILE A 10 -6.57 -1.73 -1.01
C ILE A 10 -6.39 -2.86 -2.02
N LYS A 11 -7.48 -3.37 -2.57
CA LYS A 11 -7.46 -4.45 -3.57
C LYS A 11 -7.64 -3.90 -4.98
N CYS A 12 -7.00 -4.53 -5.94
CA CYS A 12 -7.42 -4.44 -7.32
C CYS A 12 -8.75 -5.18 -7.48
N SER A 13 -9.65 -4.64 -8.29
CA SER A 13 -10.97 -5.24 -8.52
C SER A 13 -10.95 -6.31 -9.60
N GLU A 14 -9.87 -6.39 -10.38
CA GLU A 14 -9.78 -7.20 -11.60
C GLU A 14 -8.63 -8.21 -11.55
N CYS A 15 -7.79 -8.16 -10.53
CA CYS A 15 -6.79 -9.19 -10.27
C CYS A 15 -6.48 -9.28 -8.78
N GLU A 16 -5.66 -10.27 -8.42
CA GLU A 16 -5.25 -10.53 -7.04
C GLU A 16 -4.33 -9.44 -6.46
N ALA A 17 -3.84 -8.50 -7.26
CA ALA A 17 -2.94 -7.44 -6.78
C ALA A 17 -3.57 -6.63 -5.64
N CYS A 18 -2.75 -6.27 -4.66
CA CYS A 18 -3.18 -5.37 -3.58
C CYS A 18 -2.06 -4.44 -3.14
N TYR A 19 -2.44 -3.37 -2.45
CA TYR A 19 -1.50 -2.42 -1.85
C TYR A 19 -1.78 -2.31 -0.36
N ILE A 20 -0.71 -2.31 0.42
CA ILE A 20 -0.77 -2.21 1.88
C ILE A 20 -0.09 -0.92 2.28
N GLY A 21 -0.79 -0.05 2.99
CA GLY A 21 -0.26 1.25 3.37
C GLY A 21 -0.45 1.51 4.85
N GLU A 22 0.43 2.31 5.44
CA GLU A 22 0.17 2.94 6.74
C GLU A 22 -0.48 4.31 6.61
N SER A 23 -1.23 4.72 7.63
CA SER A 23 -1.58 6.12 7.81
C SER A 23 -1.61 6.52 9.28
N SER A 24 -0.88 7.59 9.61
CA SER A 24 -1.10 8.38 10.83
C SER A 24 -2.35 9.24 10.77
N ARG A 25 -2.78 9.62 9.55
CA ARG A 25 -3.96 10.45 9.29
C ARG A 25 -5.16 9.56 8.99
N GLN A 26 -6.30 10.19 8.68
CA GLN A 26 -7.48 9.45 8.25
C GLN A 26 -7.21 8.71 6.94
N VAL A 27 -7.46 7.39 6.94
CA VAL A 27 -7.28 6.50 5.77
C VAL A 27 -7.96 7.04 4.53
N LYS A 28 -9.16 7.62 4.67
CA LYS A 28 -9.90 8.23 3.56
C LYS A 28 -9.08 9.25 2.78
N VAL A 29 -8.29 10.08 3.48
CA VAL A 29 -7.43 11.09 2.84
C VAL A 29 -6.33 10.41 2.05
N ARG A 30 -5.69 9.39 2.64
CA ARG A 30 -4.57 8.67 2.01
C ARG A 30 -5.02 7.84 0.79
N VAL A 31 -6.22 7.25 0.85
CA VAL A 31 -6.84 6.49 -0.26
C VAL A 31 -7.29 7.41 -1.40
N ASN A 32 -7.65 8.66 -1.10
CA ASN A 32 -8.11 9.58 -2.13
C ASN A 32 -6.97 10.08 -3.03
N GLU A 33 -5.74 10.13 -2.54
CA GLU A 33 -4.56 10.49 -3.34
C GLU A 33 -4.35 9.57 -4.57
N PRO A 34 -4.20 8.24 -4.42
CA PRO A 34 -4.09 7.34 -5.56
C PRO A 34 -5.35 7.39 -6.44
N ARG A 35 -6.55 7.54 -5.86
CA ARG A 35 -7.80 7.68 -6.62
C ARG A 35 -7.81 8.89 -7.55
N LEU A 36 -7.20 10.00 -7.13
CA LEU A 36 -7.07 11.20 -7.97
C LEU A 36 -6.05 10.99 -9.09
N CYS A 37 -4.95 10.29 -8.81
CA CYS A 37 -3.93 9.98 -9.81
C CYS A 37 -4.44 9.05 -10.91
N THR A 38 -5.30 8.07 -10.59
CA THR A 38 -5.90 7.21 -11.64
C THR A 38 -6.91 7.95 -12.51
N LYS A 39 -7.62 8.96 -11.96
CA LYS A 39 -8.53 9.83 -12.74
C LYS A 39 -7.78 10.82 -13.63
N ARG A 40 -6.55 11.16 -13.28
CA ARG A 40 -5.73 12.15 -13.99
C ARG A 40 -4.33 11.57 -14.18
N PRO A 41 -4.18 10.62 -15.14
CA PRO A 41 -2.92 9.94 -15.37
C PRO A 41 -1.81 10.93 -15.78
N PRO A 42 -0.54 10.59 -15.50
CA PRO A 42 0.60 11.44 -15.85
C PRO A 42 0.65 11.67 -17.36
N ARG A 43 0.93 12.91 -17.76
CA ARG A 43 0.96 13.34 -19.17
C ARG A 43 2.37 13.41 -19.75
N ASN A 44 3.39 13.27 -18.91
CA ASN A 44 4.79 13.30 -19.29
C ASN A 44 5.62 12.44 -18.34
N GLU A 45 6.86 12.18 -18.72
CA GLU A 45 7.79 11.33 -17.97
C GLU A 45 8.08 11.88 -16.56
N VAL A 46 8.09 13.20 -16.37
CA VAL A 46 8.33 13.83 -15.06
C VAL A 46 7.18 13.55 -14.10
N GLU A 47 5.94 13.68 -14.57
CA GLU A 47 4.74 13.33 -13.79
C GLU A 47 4.69 11.83 -13.47
N LEU A 48 5.09 10.97 -14.42
CA LEU A 48 5.15 9.51 -14.22
C LEU A 48 6.15 9.14 -13.13
N LYS A 49 7.40 9.62 -13.22
CA LYS A 49 8.43 9.39 -12.19
C LYS A 49 8.02 9.91 -10.81
N SER A 50 7.30 11.02 -10.76
CA SER A 50 6.73 11.54 -9.52
C SER A 50 5.63 10.64 -8.96
N LEU A 51 4.78 10.06 -9.81
CA LEU A 51 3.73 9.14 -9.40
C LEU A 51 4.29 7.80 -8.93
N GLU A 52 5.29 7.26 -9.64
CA GLU A 52 6.02 6.05 -9.25
C GLU A 52 6.48 6.17 -7.80
N LYS A 53 7.03 7.33 -7.43
CA LYS A 53 7.48 7.67 -6.07
C LYS A 53 6.37 7.90 -5.04
N ARG A 54 5.11 8.08 -5.44
CA ARG A 54 4.00 8.36 -4.51
C ARG A 54 3.04 7.20 -4.31
N SER A 55 2.76 6.42 -5.35
CA SER A 55 1.68 5.43 -5.30
C SER A 55 1.89 4.25 -6.25
N ALA A 56 2.30 3.11 -5.68
CA ALA A 56 2.44 1.88 -6.45
C ALA A 56 1.09 1.34 -6.97
N ILE A 57 0.01 1.51 -6.20
CA ILE A 57 -1.33 1.05 -6.63
C ILE A 57 -1.90 1.88 -7.79
N ALA A 58 -1.55 3.17 -7.87
CA ALA A 58 -1.97 4.00 -9.00
C ALA A 58 -1.19 3.65 -10.27
N ILE A 59 0.12 3.36 -10.16
CA ILE A 59 0.91 2.84 -11.27
C ILE A 59 0.34 1.52 -11.78
N HIS A 60 0.05 0.58 -10.88
CA HIS A 60 -0.60 -0.69 -11.25
C HIS A 60 -1.89 -0.46 -12.04
N ALA A 61 -2.78 0.42 -11.57
CA ALA A 61 -4.03 0.73 -12.26
C ALA A 61 -3.82 1.34 -13.65
N ILE A 62 -2.84 2.22 -13.81
CA ILE A 62 -2.53 2.88 -15.08
C ILE A 62 -1.92 1.88 -16.06
N ASP A 63 -0.94 1.10 -15.63
CA ASP A 63 -0.19 0.17 -16.49
C ASP A 63 -1.06 -1.00 -16.97
N SER A 64 -1.93 -1.50 -16.09
CA SER A 64 -2.83 -2.63 -16.41
C SER A 64 -4.18 -2.20 -16.98
N GLY A 65 -4.56 -0.93 -16.81
CA GLY A 65 -5.93 -0.46 -17.07
C GLY A 65 -6.96 -0.95 -16.06
N HIS A 66 -6.55 -1.63 -14.98
CA HIS A 66 -7.47 -2.19 -13.99
C HIS A 66 -8.10 -1.13 -13.07
N LYS A 67 -9.30 -1.44 -12.59
CA LYS A 67 -10.02 -0.71 -11.56
C LYS A 67 -9.52 -1.13 -10.17
N ILE A 68 -9.39 -0.14 -9.31
CA ILE A 68 -8.99 -0.32 -7.92
C ILE A 68 -10.20 -0.09 -7.02
N ASP A 69 -10.38 -0.97 -6.04
CA ASP A 69 -11.46 -0.89 -5.07
C ASP A 69 -11.12 0.10 -3.95
N PHE A 70 -11.22 1.39 -4.27
CA PHE A 70 -10.96 2.46 -3.31
C PHE A 70 -12.07 2.62 -2.25
N ASP A 71 -13.22 2.00 -2.45
CA ASP A 71 -14.36 2.14 -1.56
C ASP A 71 -14.37 1.04 -0.48
N ASN A 72 -13.86 -0.16 -0.79
CA ASN A 72 -13.72 -1.27 0.17
C ASN A 72 -12.30 -1.40 0.72
N VAL A 73 -11.89 -0.41 1.50
CA VAL A 73 -10.58 -0.42 2.18
C VAL A 73 -10.63 -1.31 3.42
N GLU A 74 -9.78 -2.32 3.46
CA GLU A 74 -9.64 -3.25 4.57
C GLU A 74 -8.64 -2.70 5.60
N ILE A 75 -8.95 -2.79 6.89
CA ILE A 75 -8.04 -2.34 7.95
C ILE A 75 -7.37 -3.55 8.58
N LEU A 76 -6.05 -3.69 8.38
CA LEU A 76 -5.25 -4.83 8.85
C LEU A 76 -4.78 -4.66 10.31
N GLY A 77 -4.53 -3.42 10.74
CA GLY A 77 -4.08 -3.11 12.09
C GLY A 77 -4.52 -1.72 12.52
N ARG A 78 -4.80 -1.52 13.82
CA ARG A 78 -5.40 -0.29 14.36
C ARG A 78 -4.70 0.12 15.66
N ARG A 79 -4.81 1.41 16.02
CA ARG A 79 -4.40 1.95 17.34
C ARG A 79 -2.92 1.72 17.67
N PHE A 80 -2.05 1.89 16.69
CA PHE A 80 -0.60 1.86 16.94
C PHE A 80 -0.18 3.04 17.81
N HIS A 81 0.68 2.79 18.80
CA HIS A 81 1.13 3.81 19.74
C HIS A 81 2.33 4.59 19.19
N SER A 82 3.14 3.93 18.36
CA SER A 82 4.32 4.53 17.74
C SER A 82 4.32 4.41 16.21
N HIS A 83 5.04 5.33 15.56
CA HIS A 83 5.31 5.25 14.13
C HIS A 83 6.07 3.96 13.77
N LYS A 84 7.00 3.53 14.62
CA LYS A 84 7.82 2.34 14.42
C LYS A 84 7.01 1.05 14.44
N GLU A 85 6.09 0.89 15.39
CA GLU A 85 5.16 -0.26 15.41
C GLU A 85 4.35 -0.33 14.11
N ARG A 86 3.82 0.82 13.67
CA ARG A 86 2.96 0.88 12.49
C ARG A 86 3.72 0.54 11.21
N LEU A 87 4.93 1.08 11.02
CA LEU A 87 5.78 0.73 9.88
C LEU A 87 6.24 -0.73 9.93
N THR A 88 6.48 -1.28 11.13
CA THR A 88 6.83 -2.70 11.27
C THR A 88 5.65 -3.58 10.87
N SER A 89 4.43 -3.25 11.31
CA SER A 89 3.21 -3.95 10.91
C SER A 89 2.96 -3.87 9.41
N GLU A 90 3.12 -2.70 8.80
CA GLU A 90 3.03 -2.51 7.34
C GLU A 90 4.04 -3.41 6.62
N ALA A 91 5.32 -3.38 7.01
CA ALA A 91 6.36 -4.20 6.42
C ALA A 91 6.08 -5.70 6.54
N LEU A 92 5.60 -6.16 7.71
CA LEU A 92 5.21 -7.55 7.91
C LEU A 92 4.07 -7.95 6.96
N HIS A 93 3.02 -7.14 6.90
CA HIS A 93 1.90 -7.40 6.00
C HIS A 93 2.30 -7.40 4.52
N ILE A 94 3.19 -6.50 4.10
CA ILE A 94 3.75 -6.50 2.74
C ILE A 94 4.50 -7.80 2.46
N LEU A 95 5.36 -8.24 3.38
CA LEU A 95 6.19 -9.43 3.19
C LEU A 95 5.37 -10.73 3.19
N THR A 96 4.31 -10.82 3.99
CA THR A 96 3.43 -11.99 4.03
C THR A 96 2.44 -12.03 2.88
N THR A 97 2.21 -10.91 2.20
CA THR A 97 1.22 -10.81 1.13
C THR A 97 1.89 -10.99 -0.23
N LEU A 98 1.66 -12.15 -0.85
CA LEU A 98 2.33 -12.57 -2.09
C LEU A 98 2.18 -11.58 -3.26
N ASN A 99 1.02 -10.95 -3.36
CA ASN A 99 0.52 -10.11 -4.43
C ASN A 99 0.52 -8.61 -4.08
N ALA A 100 1.33 -8.21 -3.08
CA ALA A 100 1.49 -6.81 -2.73
C ALA A 100 2.30 -6.06 -3.81
N VAL A 101 1.70 -5.02 -4.41
CA VAL A 101 2.35 -4.16 -5.41
C VAL A 101 3.26 -3.10 -4.77
N ASN A 102 3.38 -3.11 -3.44
CA ASN A 102 4.24 -2.20 -2.70
C ASN A 102 5.67 -2.18 -3.25
N ARG A 103 6.29 -0.99 -3.26
CA ARG A 103 7.72 -0.90 -3.52
C ARG A 103 8.50 -1.61 -2.43
N LYS A 104 9.56 -2.31 -2.82
CA LYS A 104 10.48 -3.01 -1.91
C LYS A 104 11.39 -2.07 -1.09
N GLU A 105 11.15 -0.76 -1.16
CA GLU A 105 11.92 0.31 -0.50
C GLU A 105 11.47 0.61 0.95
N GLY A 106 10.62 -0.24 1.55
CA GLY A 106 10.14 -0.08 2.93
C GLY A 106 11.20 -0.34 4.00
N ILE A 107 10.81 -0.37 5.29
CA ILE A 107 11.73 -0.76 6.38
C ILE A 107 12.34 -2.13 6.05
N ALA A 108 13.67 -2.16 5.98
CA ALA A 108 14.41 -3.41 5.94
C ALA A 108 14.22 -4.13 7.28
N LEU A 109 13.30 -5.10 7.33
CA LEU A 109 13.21 -5.99 8.48
C LEU A 109 14.53 -6.75 8.64
N SER A 110 14.96 -6.97 9.88
CA SER A 110 16.17 -7.75 10.18
C SER A 110 16.12 -9.11 9.45
N PRO A 111 17.26 -9.63 8.97
CA PRO A 111 17.34 -10.94 8.32
C PRO A 111 16.69 -12.10 9.10
N ILE A 112 16.66 -12.00 10.44
CA ILE A 112 16.00 -12.98 11.32
C ILE A 112 14.50 -13.07 10.98
N TRP A 113 13.81 -11.93 10.89
CA TRP A 113 12.39 -11.87 10.54
C TRP A 113 12.14 -12.37 9.12
N GLN A 114 13.04 -12.04 8.18
CA GLN A 114 12.92 -12.55 6.80
C GLN A 114 13.07 -14.06 6.71
N THR A 115 13.88 -14.65 7.58
CA THR A 115 14.15 -16.10 7.61
C THR A 115 12.98 -16.85 8.24
N LEU A 116 12.50 -16.41 9.41
CA LEU A 116 11.36 -17.03 10.10
C LEU A 116 10.11 -17.05 9.21
N MET A 117 9.83 -15.94 8.52
CA MET A 117 8.62 -15.80 7.71
C MET A 117 8.68 -16.55 6.36
N LYS A 118 9.85 -17.07 5.97
CA LYS A 118 10.01 -17.93 4.78
C LYS A 118 9.86 -19.43 5.09
N GLN A 119 9.89 -19.81 6.37
CA GLN A 119 9.83 -21.21 6.79
C GLN A 119 8.38 -21.74 6.89
N ASP A 120 7.39 -20.86 7.00
CA ASP A 120 5.95 -21.21 7.05
C ASP A 120 5.27 -21.24 5.65
N LYS A 121 6.02 -21.53 4.59
CA LYS A 121 5.50 -21.68 3.21
C LYS A 121 5.65 -23.10 2.69
#